data_AF-A0A2E6NX37-F1
#
_entry.id   AF-A0A2E6NX37-F1
#
_cell.length_a   1.000
_cell.length_b   1.000
_cell.length_c   1.000
_cell.angle_alpha   90.00
_cell.angle_beta   90.00
_cell.angle_gamma   90.00
#
_symmetry.space_group_name_H-M   'P 1'
#
loop_
_entity.id
_entity.type
_entity.pdbx_description
1 polymer ?
#
loop_
_entity_poly.entity_id
_entity_poly.type
_entity_poly.pdbx_seq_one_letter_code
_entity_poly.pdbx_strand_id
1 'polypeptide(L)'
;MRVLVNIFLLLNFLIEFLAFITLVTAPNGILAIGLGEQWSMHYGFAVLSIASVSLWVWPYRYNIKIASVVFRVLLTFHVGLFFSLLIARDQFMGMVLHTFLALFCFYLYVLRTKWCDHEV
;
A
#
# COMPACT_ATOMS: atom_id res chain seq x y z
N MET A 1 -12.25 -12.97 10.84
CA MET A 1 -11.03 -12.52 10.14
C MET A 1 -11.27 -12.03 8.71
N ARG A 2 -12.15 -12.65 7.91
CA ARG A 2 -12.47 -12.17 6.54
C ARG A 2 -12.92 -10.71 6.47
N VAL A 3 -13.74 -10.27 7.43
CA VAL A 3 -14.14 -8.86 7.55
C VAL A 3 -12.92 -7.94 7.73
N LEU A 4 -11.94 -8.32 8.56
CA LEU A 4 -10.72 -7.54 8.76
C LEU A 4 -9.88 -7.44 7.48
N VAL A 5 -9.82 -8.51 6.69
CA VAL A 5 -9.14 -8.50 5.38
C VAL A 5 -9.81 -7.51 4.44
N ASN A 6 -11.14 -7.51 4.34
CA ASN A 6 -11.88 -6.58 3.51
C ASN A 6 -11.67 -5.12 3.95
N ILE A 7 -11.74 -4.87 5.26
CA ILE A 7 -11.48 -3.54 5.83
C ILE A 7 -10.05 -3.11 5.51
N PHE A 8 -9.06 -3.98 5.71
CA PHE A 8 -7.67 -3.67 5.44
C PHE A 8 -7.43 -3.35 3.95
N LEU A 9 -7.93 -4.18 3.02
CA LEU A 9 -7.75 -3.93 1.59
C LEU A 9 -8.42 -2.62 1.15
N LEU A 10 -9.59 -2.31 1.70
CA LEU A 10 -10.28 -1.04 1.46
C LEU A 10 -9.48 0.14 2.03
N LEU A 11 -8.99 0.05 3.27
CA LEU A 11 -8.19 1.10 3.89
C LEU A 11 -6.87 1.32 3.15
N ASN A 12 -6.17 0.25 2.77
CA ASN A 12 -4.98 0.31 1.93
C ASN A 12 -5.29 1.05 0.62
N PHE A 13 -6.37 0.69 -0.07
CA PHE A 13 -6.77 1.38 -1.29
C PHE A 13 -7.01 2.88 -1.05
N LEU A 14 -7.80 3.24 -0.04
CA LEU A 14 -8.16 4.64 0.22
C LEU A 14 -6.95 5.49 0.62
N ILE A 15 -6.07 4.97 1.47
CA ILE A 15 -4.87 5.69 1.95
C ILE A 15 -3.89 5.87 0.79
N GLU A 16 -3.57 4.80 0.06
CA GLU A 16 -2.59 4.88 -1.02
C GLU A 16 -3.15 5.65 -2.23
N PHE A 17 -4.45 5.58 -2.50
CA PHE A 17 -5.08 6.42 -3.52
C PHE A 17 -5.05 7.91 -3.14
N LEU A 18 -5.28 8.24 -1.86
CA LEU A 18 -5.11 9.61 -1.39
C LEU A 18 -3.65 10.06 -1.51
N ALA A 19 -2.69 9.20 -1.16
CA ALA A 19 -1.26 9.48 -1.32
C ALA A 19 -0.89 9.70 -2.80
N PHE A 20 -1.45 8.93 -3.72
CA PHE A 20 -1.32 9.19 -5.16
C PHE A 20 -1.78 10.60 -5.52
N ILE A 21 -2.97 11.01 -5.08
CA ILE A 21 -3.50 12.35 -5.36
C ILE A 21 -2.53 13.41 -4.84
N THR A 22 -2.13 13.31 -3.56
CA THR A 22 -1.25 14.31 -2.94
C THR A 22 0.10 14.41 -3.65
N LEU A 23 0.69 13.28 -4.03
CA LEU A 23 1.97 13.21 -4.74
C LEU A 23 1.88 13.79 -6.15
N VAL A 24 0.82 13.48 -6.90
CA VAL A 24 0.65 14.01 -8.26
C VAL A 24 0.35 15.51 -8.25
N THR A 25 -0.41 16.01 -7.27
CA THR A 25 -0.72 17.44 -7.17
C THR A 25 0.35 18.27 -6.45
N ALA A 26 1.41 17.63 -5.94
CA ALA A 26 2.49 18.32 -5.24
C ALA A 26 3.27 19.28 -6.18
N PRO A 27 4.02 20.26 -5.62
CA PRO A 27 4.90 21.14 -6.42
C PRO A 27 5.87 20.38 -7.33
N ASN A 28 6.42 19.25 -6.86
CA ASN A 28 7.30 18.37 -7.64
C ASN A 28 6.54 17.29 -8.42
N GLY A 29 5.22 17.47 -8.58
CA GLY A 29 4.30 16.58 -9.28
C GLY A 29 3.98 17.13 -10.68
N ILE A 30 2.69 17.22 -10.98
CA ILE A 30 2.18 17.77 -12.25
C ILE A 30 2.57 19.26 -12.44
N LEU A 31 2.80 19.97 -11.32
CA LEU A 31 3.24 21.36 -11.34
C LEU A 31 4.71 21.50 -11.80
N ALA A 32 5.51 20.43 -11.76
CA ALA A 32 6.90 20.41 -12.21
C ALA A 32 7.06 19.97 -13.69
N ILE A 33 5.97 19.90 -14.47
CA ILE A 33 6.04 19.45 -15.86
C ILE A 33 7.01 20.32 -16.68
N GLY A 34 7.97 19.66 -17.34
CA GLY A 34 8.96 20.32 -18.20
C GLY A 34 10.18 20.86 -17.44
N LEU A 35 10.22 20.73 -16.11
CA LEU A 35 11.32 21.23 -15.27
C LEU A 35 12.33 20.15 -14.86
N GLY A 36 12.07 18.87 -15.18
CA GLY A 36 12.95 17.73 -14.82
C GLY A 36 12.80 17.21 -13.39
N GLU A 37 11.99 17.87 -12.55
CA GLU A 37 11.83 17.58 -11.11
C GLU A 37 10.53 16.81 -10.79
N GLN A 38 10.03 15.97 -11.71
CA GLN A 38 8.72 15.31 -11.60
C GLN A 38 8.73 14.03 -10.75
N TRP A 39 9.68 13.90 -9.81
CA TRP A 39 9.83 12.71 -8.98
C TRP A 39 8.53 12.35 -8.25
N SER A 40 7.84 13.35 -7.69
CA SER A 40 6.58 13.14 -6.95
C SER A 40 5.49 12.57 -7.86
N MET A 41 5.44 13.00 -9.13
CA MET A 41 4.48 12.47 -10.10
C MET A 41 4.76 10.99 -10.40
N HIS A 42 6.00 10.64 -10.73
CA HIS A 42 6.37 9.24 -11.04
C HIS A 42 6.14 8.33 -9.84
N TYR A 43 6.52 8.80 -8.65
CA TYR A 43 6.27 8.07 -7.43
C TYR A 43 4.78 7.92 -7.14
N GLY A 44 3.98 8.97 -7.35
CA GLY A 44 2.52 8.91 -7.26
C GLY A 44 1.91 7.81 -8.13
N PHE A 45 2.35 7.63 -9.38
CA PHE A 45 1.87 6.53 -10.23
C PHE A 45 2.29 5.14 -9.74
N ALA A 46 3.47 5.02 -9.13
CA ALA A 46 3.87 3.78 -8.46
C ALA A 46 2.94 3.48 -7.27
N VAL A 47 2.61 4.47 -6.45
CA VAL A 47 1.66 4.35 -5.34
C VAL A 47 0.26 3.98 -5.84
N LEU A 48 -0.22 4.59 -6.93
CA LEU A 48 -1.51 4.22 -7.56
C LEU A 48 -1.54 2.75 -7.98
N SER A 49 -0.43 2.24 -8.51
CA SER A 49 -0.30 0.83 -8.89
C SER A 49 -0.43 -0.07 -7.67
N ILE A 50 0.20 0.29 -6.54
CA ILE A 50 0.07 -0.43 -5.26
C ILE A 50 -1.36 -0.36 -4.73
N ALA A 51 -2.00 0.82 -4.74
CA ALA A 51 -3.39 0.97 -4.34
C ALA A 51 -4.31 0.02 -5.14
N SER A 52 -4.11 -0.04 -6.46
CA SER A 52 -4.94 -0.85 -7.35
C SER A 52 -4.90 -2.35 -7.05
N VAL A 53 -3.83 -2.85 -6.41
CA VAL A 53 -3.73 -4.27 -5.99
C VAL A 53 -4.93 -4.66 -5.13
N SER A 54 -5.40 -3.78 -4.25
CA SER A 54 -6.58 -4.02 -3.41
C SER A 54 -7.85 -4.28 -4.23
N LEU A 55 -8.04 -3.60 -5.36
CA LEU A 55 -9.20 -3.77 -6.23
C LEU A 55 -9.07 -5.04 -7.06
N TRP A 56 -7.92 -5.25 -7.70
CA TRP A 56 -7.71 -6.38 -8.61
C TRP A 56 -7.65 -7.72 -7.88
N VAL A 57 -7.10 -7.75 -6.66
CA VAL A 57 -7.09 -8.97 -5.85
C VAL A 57 -8.47 -9.29 -5.26
N TRP A 58 -9.39 -8.32 -5.22
CA TRP A 58 -10.64 -8.46 -4.48
C TRP A 58 -11.37 -9.79 -4.75
N PRO A 59 -11.68 -10.20 -5.99
CA PRO A 59 -12.35 -11.48 -6.23
C PRO A 59 -11.57 -12.72 -5.74
N TYR A 60 -10.25 -12.60 -5.60
CA TYR A 60 -9.34 -13.67 -5.20
C TYR A 60 -8.82 -13.55 -3.77
N ARG A 61 -9.32 -12.59 -2.98
CA ARG A 61 -8.75 -12.19 -1.69
C ARG A 61 -8.76 -13.27 -0.60
N TYR A 62 -9.45 -14.39 -0.80
CA TYR A 62 -9.43 -15.54 0.12
C TYR A 62 -8.64 -16.73 -0.43
N ASN A 63 -8.09 -16.65 -1.64
CA ASN A 63 -7.21 -17.67 -2.17
C ASN A 63 -5.85 -17.59 -1.46
N ILE A 64 -5.41 -18.68 -0.80
CA ILE A 64 -4.20 -18.65 0.03
C ILE A 64 -2.93 -18.30 -0.74
N LYS A 65 -2.78 -18.75 -1.99
CA LYS A 65 -1.60 -18.47 -2.83
C LYS A 65 -1.56 -16.99 -3.20
N ILE A 66 -2.67 -16.46 -3.69
CA ILE A 66 -2.79 -15.07 -4.12
C ILE A 66 -2.66 -14.11 -2.93
N ALA A 67 -3.39 -14.38 -1.84
CA ALA A 67 -3.28 -13.64 -0.59
C ALA A 67 -1.84 -13.60 -0.07
N SER A 68 -1.13 -14.74 -0.06
CA SER A 68 0.26 -14.80 0.40
C SER A 68 1.17 -13.87 -0.40
N VAL A 69 0.99 -13.79 -1.72
CA VAL A 69 1.80 -12.88 -2.57
C VAL A 69 1.43 -11.43 -2.28
N VAL A 70 0.13 -11.09 -2.31
CA VAL A 70 -0.32 -9.70 -2.13
C VAL A 70 0.11 -9.12 -0.80
N PHE A 71 -0.10 -9.83 0.31
CA PHE A 71 0.29 -9.32 1.63
C PHE A 71 1.81 -9.17 1.78
N ARG A 72 2.63 -9.98 1.09
CA ARG A 72 4.10 -9.81 1.09
C ARG A 72 4.54 -8.60 0.28
N VAL A 73 3.90 -8.34 -0.85
CA VAL A 73 4.15 -7.13 -1.66
C VAL A 73 3.77 -5.88 -0.86
N LEU A 74 2.56 -5.83 -0.30
CA LEU A 74 2.10 -4.70 0.51
C LEU A 74 2.97 -4.49 1.76
N LEU A 75 3.37 -5.57 2.44
CA LEU A 75 4.30 -5.49 3.57
C LEU A 75 5.63 -4.86 3.15
N THR A 76 6.22 -5.32 2.04
CA THR A 76 7.50 -4.81 1.53
C THR A 76 7.39 -3.32 1.19
N PHE A 77 6.31 -2.93 0.53
CA PHE A 77 6.04 -1.55 0.16
C PHE A 77 5.94 -0.64 1.40
N HIS A 78 5.11 -0.99 2.40
CA HIS A 78 4.94 -0.15 3.58
C HIS A 78 6.19 -0.11 4.48
N VAL A 79 6.92 -1.23 4.61
CA VAL A 79 8.21 -1.23 5.34
C VAL A 79 9.23 -0.36 4.63
N GLY A 80 9.35 -0.48 3.30
CA GLY A 80 10.24 0.35 2.49
C GLY A 80 9.91 1.83 2.64
N LEU A 81 8.62 2.17 2.62
CA LEU A 81 8.17 3.55 2.82
C LEU A 81 8.46 4.08 4.22
N PHE A 82 8.21 3.28 5.25
CA PHE A 82 8.57 3.65 6.61
C PHE A 82 10.04 4.03 6.71
N PHE A 83 10.96 3.20 6.19
CA PHE A 83 12.39 3.51 6.21
C PHE A 83 12.74 4.73 5.35
N SER A 84 12.12 4.88 4.17
CA SER A 84 12.31 6.05 3.32
C SER A 84 11.96 7.35 4.06
N LEU A 85 10.80 7.38 4.72
CA LEU A 85 10.33 8.55 5.48
C LEU A 85 11.15 8.77 6.76
N LEU A 86 11.61 7.70 7.41
CA LEU A 86 12.49 7.78 8.57
C LEU A 86 13.84 8.42 8.22
N ILE A 87 14.37 8.11 7.04
CA ILE A 87 15.61 8.71 6.53
C ILE A 87 15.36 10.17 6.14
N ALA A 88 14.25 10.48 5.48
CA ALA A 88 13.88 11.82 5.05
C ALA A 88 13.54 12.78 6.22
N ARG A 89 13.01 12.26 7.34
CA ARG A 89 12.67 13.00 8.56
C ARG A 89 11.64 14.13 8.38
N ASP A 90 10.78 14.05 7.38
CA ASP A 90 9.89 15.14 6.98
C ASP A 90 8.40 14.83 7.16
N GLN A 91 7.98 13.55 7.19
CA GLN A 91 6.58 13.15 7.25
C GLN A 91 6.25 12.17 8.39
N PHE A 92 6.17 12.70 9.63
CA PHE A 92 5.87 11.88 10.81
C PHE A 92 4.55 11.11 10.71
N MET A 93 3.49 11.74 10.23
CA MET A 93 2.20 11.06 10.04
C MET A 93 2.28 9.92 9.01
N GLY A 94 3.00 10.13 7.91
CA GLY A 94 3.24 9.09 6.90
C GLY A 94 3.98 7.88 7.49
N MET A 95 5.01 8.13 8.32
CA MET A 95 5.73 7.07 9.02
C MET A 95 4.82 6.23 9.92
N VAL A 96 3.97 6.89 10.72
CA VAL A 96 3.03 6.20 11.63
C VAL A 96 2.04 5.35 10.83
N LEU A 97 1.46 5.90 9.75
CA LEU A 97 0.52 5.19 8.89
C LEU A 97 1.15 3.96 8.25
N HIS A 98 2.32 4.08 7.62
CA HIS A 98 2.98 2.94 6.98
C HIS A 98 3.47 1.90 7.99
N THR A 99 3.85 2.30 9.20
CA THR A 99 4.14 1.35 10.28
C THR A 99 2.90 0.52 10.63
N PHE A 100 1.75 1.18 10.80
CA PHE A 100 0.50 0.49 11.10
C PHE A 100 0.09 -0.47 9.97
N LEU A 101 0.13 -0.01 8.72
CA LEU A 101 -0.21 -0.82 7.55
C LEU A 101 0.74 -2.02 7.39
N ALA A 102 2.05 -1.83 7.60
CA ALA A 102 3.04 -2.91 7.60
C ALA A 102 2.74 -3.97 8.68
N LEU A 103 2.50 -3.55 9.92
CA LEU A 103 2.17 -4.47 11.01
C LEU A 103 0.87 -5.24 10.74
N PHE A 104 -0.14 -4.57 10.18
CA PHE A 104 -1.41 -5.21 9.83
C PHE A 104 -1.25 -6.20 8.67
N CYS A 105 -0.47 -5.84 7.65
CA CYS A 105 -0.07 -6.77 6.58
C CYS A 105 0.59 -8.03 7.13
N PHE A 106 1.57 -7.86 8.02
CA PHE A 106 2.27 -8.96 8.66
C PHE A 106 1.32 -9.84 9.49
N TYR A 107 0.46 -9.22 10.30
CA TYR A 107 -0.54 -9.91 11.10
C TYR A 107 -1.50 -10.75 10.25
N LEU A 108 -2.08 -10.16 9.20
CA LEU A 108 -3.00 -10.85 8.30
C LEU A 108 -2.29 -11.97 7.53
N TYR A 109 -1.04 -11.76 7.10
CA TYR A 109 -0.22 -12.77 6.45
C TYR A 109 0.08 -13.98 7.36
N VAL A 110 0.53 -13.76 8.59
CA VAL A 110 0.85 -14.85 9.53
C VAL A 110 -0.40 -15.69 9.82
N LEU A 111 -1.55 -15.04 9.94
CA LEU A 111 -2.82 -15.70 10.24
C LEU A 111 -3.62 -16.12 8.99
N ARG A 112 -3.04 -16.12 7.80
CA ARG A 112 -3.74 -16.39 6.53
C ARG A 112 -4.46 -17.73 6.47
N THR A 113 -3.97 -18.76 7.14
CA THR A 113 -4.65 -20.06 7.24
C THR A 113 -5.97 -20.00 8.01
N LYS A 114 -6.22 -18.95 8.80
CA LYS A 114 -7.48 -18.76 9.54
C LYS A 114 -8.58 -18.09 8.71
N TRP A 115 -8.29 -17.58 7.52
CA TRP A 115 -9.27 -16.82 6.74
C TRP A 115 -9.24 -17.06 5.24
N CYS A 116 -8.14 -17.56 4.70
CA CYS A 116 -8.11 -18.07 3.34
C CYS A 116 -8.86 -19.40 3.24
N ASP A 117 -9.41 -19.66 2.06
CA ASP A 117 -9.84 -20.99 1.66
C ASP A 117 -8.60 -21.84 1.39
N HIS A 118 -8.57 -23.04 1.95
CA HIS A 118 -7.65 -24.07 1.49
C HIS A 118 -8.20 -24.53 0.14
N GLU A 119 -7.45 -24.32 -0.95
CA GLU A 119 -7.77 -24.98 -2.21
C GLU A 119 -7.85 -26.49 -1.94
N VAL A 120 -9.00 -27.11 -2.27
CA VAL A 120 -9.11 -28.56 -2.47
C VAL A 120 -8.43 -28.90 -3.80
#